data_AF-A0A816AZ37-F1
#
_entry.id   AF-A0A816AZ37-F1
#
_cell.length_a   1.000
_cell.length_b   1.000
_cell.length_c   1.000
_cell.angle_alpha   90.00
_cell.angle_beta   90.00
_cell.angle_gamma   90.00
#
_symmetry.space_group_name_H-M   'P 1'
#
loop_
_entity.id
_entity.type
_entity.pdbx_description
1 polymer ?
#
loop_
_entity_poly.entity_id
_entity_poly.type
_entity_poly.pdbx_seq_one_letter_code
_entity_poly.pdbx_strand_id
1 'polypeptide(L)'
;MNYDNKFRFLHRSIILCYLLIINFIINGINADTKKSLNDIGNEKHVFDGQFSNKKNFVIDDCIPLAFGDFNADKIIDIFCRNTQGNSIRVMLNDDRSPTSKVQYIVNITGIIYDALAADYDGDSKLDLFILYKTTSDQTMYNGGFLWGDRIKL
;
A
#
# COMPACT_ATOMS: atom_id res chain seq x y z
N MET A 1 4.29 -51.33 9.45
CA MET A 1 4.13 -50.27 8.42
C MET A 1 5.52 -49.76 8.07
N ASN A 2 5.99 -50.02 6.85
CA ASN A 2 7.39 -49.84 6.44
C ASN A 2 7.71 -48.35 6.14
N TYR A 3 8.69 -47.77 6.84
CA TYR A 3 9.11 -46.36 6.70
C TYR A 3 9.63 -46.04 5.29
N ASP A 4 10.13 -47.04 4.57
CA ASP A 4 10.60 -46.92 3.18
C ASP A 4 9.50 -46.44 2.21
N ASN A 5 8.23 -46.82 2.45
CA ASN A 5 7.12 -46.43 1.58
C ASN A 5 6.72 -44.96 1.78
N LYS A 6 6.89 -44.39 2.99
CA LYS A 6 6.64 -42.96 3.26
C LYS A 6 7.72 -42.09 2.62
N PHE A 7 8.99 -42.52 2.65
CA PHE A 7 10.09 -41.76 2.03
C PHE A 7 9.96 -41.73 0.50
N ARG A 8 9.56 -42.86 -0.12
CA ARG A 8 9.29 -42.92 -1.57
C ARG A 8 8.06 -42.09 -1.98
N PHE A 9 7.05 -41.97 -1.12
CA PHE A 9 5.89 -41.10 -1.35
C PHE A 9 6.28 -39.62 -1.26
N LEU A 10 7.03 -39.22 -0.23
CA LEU A 10 7.49 -37.85 -0.04
C LEU A 10 8.36 -37.39 -1.23
N HIS A 11 9.29 -38.26 -1.67
CA HIS A 11 10.16 -37.99 -2.81
C HIS A 11 9.38 -37.84 -4.13
N ARG A 12 8.34 -38.65 -4.35
CA ARG A 12 7.45 -38.53 -5.52
C ARG A 12 6.61 -37.25 -5.47
N SER A 13 6.11 -36.86 -4.31
CA SER A 13 5.32 -35.63 -4.14
C SER A 13 6.15 -34.36 -4.35
N ILE A 14 7.40 -34.35 -3.88
CA ILE A 14 8.33 -33.22 -4.07
C ILE A 14 8.73 -33.10 -5.55
N ILE A 15 9.03 -34.22 -6.21
CA ILE A 15 9.34 -34.24 -7.66
C ILE A 15 8.14 -33.75 -8.48
N LEU A 16 6.91 -34.17 -8.14
CA LEU A 16 5.70 -33.74 -8.83
C LEU A 16 5.44 -32.24 -8.64
N CYS A 17 5.67 -31.72 -7.44
CA CYS A 17 5.55 -30.29 -7.13
C CYS A 17 6.59 -29.47 -7.90
N TYR A 18 7.84 -29.95 -7.99
CA TYR A 18 8.90 -29.31 -8.76
C TYR A 18 8.60 -29.30 -10.27
N LEU A 19 8.06 -30.39 -10.81
CA LEU A 19 7.58 -30.47 -12.19
C LEU A 19 6.40 -29.53 -12.47
N LEU A 20 5.47 -29.38 -11.52
CA LEU A 20 4.36 -28.41 -11.63
C LEU A 20 4.86 -26.96 -11.66
N ILE A 21 5.83 -26.62 -10.80
CA ILE A 21 6.44 -25.28 -10.76
C ILE A 21 7.19 -24.99 -12.06
N ILE A 22 7.98 -25.95 -12.57
CA ILE A 22 8.69 -25.80 -13.85
C ILE A 22 7.69 -25.61 -15.00
N ASN A 23 6.61 -26.40 -15.06
CA ASN A 23 5.60 -26.24 -16.10
C ASN A 23 4.88 -24.89 -15.99
N PHE A 24 4.59 -24.41 -14.78
CA PHE A 24 4.01 -23.09 -14.57
C PHE A 24 4.93 -21.96 -15.05
N ILE A 25 6.24 -22.06 -14.78
CA ILE A 25 7.24 -21.10 -15.26
C ILE A 25 7.36 -21.16 -16.78
N ILE A 26 7.46 -22.35 -17.38
CA ILE A 26 7.56 -22.52 -18.85
C ILE A 26 6.29 -21.98 -19.54
N ASN A 27 5.11 -22.28 -19.01
CA ASN A 27 3.85 -21.81 -19.56
C ASN A 27 3.62 -20.30 -19.31
N GLY A 28 4.12 -19.76 -18.20
CA GLY A 28 4.10 -18.32 -17.92
C GLY A 28 5.06 -17.53 -18.81
N ILE A 29 6.19 -18.12 -19.21
CA ILE A 29 7.13 -17.53 -20.19
C ILE A 29 6.59 -17.64 -21.62
N ASN A 30 5.80 -18.69 -21.93
CA ASN A 30 5.12 -18.86 -23.22
C ASN A 30 3.76 -18.14 -23.32
N ALA A 31 3.34 -17.38 -22.29
CA ALA A 31 2.19 -16.49 -22.41
C ALA A 31 2.56 -15.37 -23.40
N ASP A 32 1.98 -15.44 -24.60
CA ASP A 32 2.17 -14.57 -25.76
C ASP A 32 2.77 -13.19 -25.44
N THR A 33 4.08 -13.04 -25.71
CA THR A 33 4.71 -11.72 -25.93
C THR A 33 4.30 -11.12 -27.29
N LYS A 34 3.04 -11.33 -27.69
CA LYS A 34 2.43 -10.83 -28.92
C LYS A 34 1.13 -10.07 -28.66
N LYS A 35 1.04 -9.37 -27.53
CA LYS A 35 0.42 -8.05 -27.59
C LYS A 35 1.50 -7.09 -28.05
N SER A 36 1.62 -6.97 -29.38
CA SER A 36 2.39 -5.90 -29.99
C SER A 36 1.95 -4.58 -29.34
N LEU A 37 2.90 -3.74 -28.91
CA LEU A 37 2.63 -2.41 -28.36
C LEU A 37 1.79 -1.53 -29.33
N ASN A 38 1.59 -1.99 -30.56
CA ASN A 38 0.80 -1.32 -31.58
C ASN A 38 -0.73 -1.58 -31.48
N ASP A 39 -1.19 -2.47 -30.58
CA ASP A 39 -2.62 -2.57 -30.24
C ASP A 39 -3.04 -1.58 -29.15
N ILE A 40 -2.11 -0.78 -28.63
CA ILE A 40 -2.41 0.39 -27.79
C ILE A 40 -2.64 1.59 -28.71
N GLY A 41 -3.67 1.48 -29.55
CA GLY A 41 -4.25 2.64 -30.19
C GLY A 41 -4.67 3.62 -29.10
N ASN A 42 -3.95 4.74 -29.02
CA ASN A 42 -4.21 5.90 -28.16
C ASN A 42 -3.78 5.76 -26.68
N GLU A 43 -2.47 5.66 -26.43
CA GLU A 43 -1.86 5.84 -25.10
C GLU A 43 -2.15 7.19 -24.40
N LYS A 44 -2.89 8.11 -25.03
CA LYS A 44 -3.33 9.33 -24.36
C LYS A 44 -4.67 9.18 -23.62
N HIS A 45 -5.60 8.34 -24.06
CA HIS A 45 -7.01 8.53 -23.67
C HIS A 45 -7.55 7.77 -22.46
N VAL A 46 -6.77 6.91 -21.80
CA VAL A 46 -7.24 6.25 -20.57
C VAL A 46 -7.07 7.15 -19.33
N PHE A 47 -6.10 8.07 -19.35
CA PHE A 47 -5.82 8.97 -18.22
C PHE A 47 -6.01 10.47 -18.50
N ASP A 48 -6.30 10.91 -19.74
CA ASP A 48 -6.47 12.34 -20.03
C ASP A 48 -7.95 12.79 -20.14
N GLY A 49 -8.87 11.91 -20.55
CA GLY A 49 -10.24 12.29 -20.89
C GLY A 49 -11.17 12.51 -19.69
N GLN A 50 -10.86 11.89 -18.54
CA GLN A 50 -11.69 11.94 -17.33
C GLN A 50 -11.27 13.07 -16.36
N PHE A 51 -10.06 13.61 -16.48
CA PHE A 51 -9.54 14.69 -15.61
C PHE A 51 -9.62 16.08 -16.24
N SER A 52 -9.91 16.17 -17.54
CA SER A 52 -10.00 17.45 -18.28
C SER A 52 -11.20 18.32 -17.88
N ASN A 53 -12.30 17.72 -17.38
CA ASN A 53 -13.56 18.42 -17.12
C ASN A 53 -14.06 18.39 -15.67
N LYS A 54 -13.24 17.95 -14.70
CA LYS A 54 -13.57 18.12 -13.28
C LYS A 54 -12.66 19.18 -12.70
N LYS A 55 -13.29 20.22 -12.12
CA LYS A 55 -12.73 21.21 -11.19
C LYS A 55 -11.41 20.71 -10.62
N ASN A 56 -10.35 21.50 -10.73
CA ASN A 56 -9.11 21.39 -9.94
C ASN A 56 -9.35 20.48 -8.74
N PHE A 57 -8.99 19.20 -8.85
CA PHE A 57 -9.04 18.33 -7.69
C PHE A 57 -7.84 18.77 -6.88
N VAL A 58 -8.07 19.81 -6.07
CA VAL A 58 -7.13 20.21 -5.07
C VAL A 58 -7.07 18.98 -4.16
N ILE A 59 -6.00 18.18 -4.30
CA ILE A 59 -5.52 17.40 -3.16
C ILE A 59 -5.02 18.48 -2.21
N ASP A 60 -5.97 19.11 -1.53
CA ASP A 60 -5.75 20.32 -0.76
C ASP A 60 -4.98 19.87 0.46
N ASP A 61 -3.66 19.96 0.33
CA ASP A 61 -2.70 19.80 1.40
C ASP A 61 -2.53 18.35 1.89
N CYS A 62 -2.15 17.44 0.98
CA CYS A 62 -1.84 16.04 1.28
C CYS A 62 -0.69 15.52 0.40
N ILE A 63 0.50 15.41 1.00
CA ILE A 63 1.71 14.80 0.44
C ILE A 63 1.76 13.34 0.95
N PRO A 64 1.56 12.33 0.09
CA PRO A 64 1.56 10.92 0.48
C PRO A 64 2.89 10.50 1.10
N LEU A 65 2.81 9.73 2.19
CA LEU A 65 3.96 9.13 2.87
C LEU A 65 3.86 7.60 2.93
N ALA A 66 2.65 7.05 3.04
CA ALA A 66 2.43 5.62 3.05
C ALA A 66 1.08 5.25 2.41
N PHE A 67 0.98 3.99 1.99
CA PHE A 67 -0.22 3.38 1.41
C PHE A 67 -0.48 2.06 2.09
N GLY A 68 -1.76 1.70 2.28
CA GLY A 68 -2.16 0.42 2.84
C GLY A 68 -3.59 0.43 3.36
N ASP A 69 -4.06 -0.70 3.87
CA ASP A 69 -5.43 -0.87 4.38
C ASP A 69 -5.48 -0.45 5.87
N PHE A 70 -5.83 0.82 6.14
CA PHE A 70 -5.80 1.37 7.51
C PHE A 70 -7.07 1.03 8.31
N ASN A 71 -8.13 0.54 7.66
CA ASN A 71 -9.42 0.26 8.30
C ASN A 71 -9.86 -1.22 8.19
N ALA A 72 -9.03 -2.08 7.59
CA ALA A 72 -9.25 -3.51 7.34
C ALA A 72 -10.41 -3.83 6.37
N ASP A 73 -10.71 -2.94 5.41
CA ASP A 73 -11.77 -3.13 4.41
C ASP A 73 -11.27 -3.75 3.08
N LYS A 74 -9.96 -4.02 2.98
CA LYS A 74 -9.23 -4.56 1.82
C LYS A 74 -9.09 -3.59 0.66
N ILE A 75 -9.34 -2.30 0.89
CA ILE A 75 -9.10 -1.22 -0.05
C ILE A 75 -7.84 -0.49 0.39
N ILE A 76 -6.98 -0.15 -0.56
CA ILE A 76 -5.75 0.60 -0.26
C ILE A 76 -6.12 2.04 0.02
N ASP A 77 -5.83 2.51 1.22
CA ASP A 77 -5.97 3.88 1.68
C ASP A 77 -4.66 4.66 1.54
N ILE A 78 -4.70 5.95 1.86
CA ILE A 78 -3.56 6.86 1.74
C ILE A 78 -3.29 7.52 3.09
N PHE A 79 -2.05 7.44 3.55
CA PHE A 79 -1.55 8.29 4.63
C PHE A 79 -0.69 9.42 4.06
N CYS A 80 -0.94 10.64 4.50
CA CYS A 80 -0.23 11.81 4.03
C CYS A 80 0.00 12.85 5.11
N ARG A 81 0.94 13.76 4.85
CA ARG A 81 1.13 14.98 5.63
C ARG A 81 0.68 16.20 4.85
N ASN A 82 0.46 17.32 5.53
CA ASN A 82 0.33 18.59 4.83
C ASN A 82 1.65 19.11 4.25
N THR A 83 1.53 20.13 3.39
CA THR A 83 2.64 20.86 2.78
C THR A 83 3.56 21.53 3.80
N GLN A 84 3.02 21.98 4.94
CA GLN A 84 3.82 22.51 6.05
C GLN A 84 4.49 21.41 6.87
N GLY A 85 4.09 20.15 6.68
CA GLY A 85 4.63 18.98 7.37
C GLY A 85 4.37 18.92 8.87
N ASN A 86 3.38 19.64 9.39
CA ASN A 86 3.02 19.68 10.81
C ASN A 86 1.64 19.04 11.10
N SER A 87 0.94 18.52 10.09
CA SER A 87 -0.25 17.72 10.27
C SER A 87 -0.21 16.46 9.41
N ILE A 88 -0.82 15.40 9.91
CA ILE A 88 -1.02 14.13 9.19
C ILE A 88 -2.50 13.91 8.93
N ARG A 89 -2.81 13.17 7.87
CA ARG A 89 -4.15 12.75 7.47
C ARG A 89 -4.11 11.31 6.98
N VAL A 90 -5.15 10.54 7.30
CA VAL A 90 -5.49 9.32 6.55
C VAL A 90 -6.71 9.58 5.71
N MET A 91 -6.59 9.26 4.44
CA MET A 91 -7.64 9.32 3.46
C MET A 91 -8.08 7.89 3.14
N LEU A 92 -9.29 7.53 3.55
CA LEU A 92 -9.87 6.22 3.27
C LEU A 92 -10.45 6.19 1.88
N ASN A 93 -10.13 5.16 1.12
CA ASN A 93 -10.70 4.89 -0.18
C ASN A 93 -11.98 4.06 -0.05
N ASP A 94 -12.72 3.98 -1.14
CA ASP A 94 -14.02 3.30 -1.21
C ASP A 94 -14.15 2.71 -2.62
N ASP A 95 -14.71 1.50 -2.73
CA ASP A 95 -14.87 0.78 -3.98
C ASP A 95 -15.94 1.42 -4.88
N ARG A 96 -16.80 2.26 -4.30
CA ARG A 96 -17.91 2.94 -4.98
C ARG A 96 -17.64 4.40 -5.30
N SER A 97 -16.58 4.99 -4.76
CA SER A 97 -16.29 6.41 -4.87
C SER A 97 -14.88 6.67 -5.41
N PRO A 98 -14.72 7.48 -6.46
CA PRO A 98 -13.40 7.85 -6.97
C PRO A 98 -12.66 8.85 -6.06
N THR A 99 -13.28 9.27 -4.94
CA THR A 99 -12.71 10.23 -4.00
C THR A 99 -12.52 9.60 -2.64
N SER A 100 -11.31 9.73 -2.10
CA SER A 100 -10.98 9.37 -0.73
C SER A 100 -11.62 10.34 0.26
N LYS A 101 -12.00 9.83 1.43
CA LYS A 101 -12.54 10.64 2.54
C LYS A 101 -11.46 10.81 3.60
N VAL A 102 -11.25 12.04 4.06
CA VAL A 102 -10.37 12.28 5.22
C VAL A 102 -11.03 11.66 6.44
N GLN A 103 -10.40 10.65 7.03
CA GLN A 103 -10.89 10.02 8.25
C GLN A 103 -10.48 10.81 9.48
N TYR A 104 -9.26 11.33 9.51
CA TYR A 104 -8.76 12.10 10.64
C TYR A 104 -7.61 13.04 10.25
N ILE A 105 -7.36 14.02 11.13
CA ILE A 105 -6.25 14.96 11.06
C ILE A 105 -5.60 15.02 12.44
N VAL A 106 -4.30 14.79 12.52
CA VAL A 106 -3.53 14.95 13.77
C VAL A 106 -2.45 16.01 13.56
N ASN A 107 -2.43 17.01 14.42
CA ASN A 107 -1.38 18.03 14.44
C ASN A 107 -0.21 17.56 15.30
N ILE A 108 1.00 17.74 14.79
CA ILE A 108 2.23 17.35 15.47
C ILE A 108 3.04 18.62 15.74
N THR A 109 3.60 18.74 16.95
CA THR A 109 4.54 19.80 17.29
C THR A 109 5.92 19.50 16.68
N GLY A 110 6.04 19.70 15.37
CA GLY A 110 7.26 19.40 14.63
C GLY A 110 7.06 19.35 13.12
N ILE A 111 8.09 18.88 12.42
CA ILE A 111 8.06 18.59 10.98
C ILE A 111 8.18 17.08 10.79
N ILE A 112 7.21 16.50 10.11
CA ILE A 112 7.16 15.09 9.72
C ILE A 112 8.03 14.88 8.50
N TYR A 113 8.92 13.91 8.55
CA TYR A 113 9.82 13.57 7.45
C TYR A 113 9.38 12.32 6.72
N ASP A 114 8.97 11.30 7.46
CA ASP A 114 8.64 9.99 6.89
C ASP A 114 7.66 9.22 7.79
N ALA A 115 7.06 8.17 7.23
CA ALA A 115 6.24 7.23 8.00
C ALA A 115 6.27 5.82 7.42
N LEU A 116 6.20 4.82 8.31
CA LEU A 116 6.15 3.41 7.98
C LEU A 116 4.84 2.81 8.45
N ALA A 117 4.05 2.25 7.52
CA ALA A 117 2.80 1.57 7.82
C ALA A 117 3.03 0.07 8.04
N ALA A 118 2.53 -0.46 9.15
CA ALA A 118 2.48 -1.89 9.45
C ALA A 118 1.44 -2.14 10.56
N ASP A 119 0.96 -3.38 10.68
CA ASP A 119 0.18 -3.82 11.83
C ASP A 119 1.16 -4.12 12.98
N TYR A 120 1.37 -3.14 13.88
CA TYR A 120 2.37 -3.24 14.94
C TYR A 120 1.79 -3.84 16.23
N ASP A 121 0.48 -3.77 16.44
CA ASP A 121 -0.19 -4.33 17.63
C ASP A 121 -1.00 -5.62 17.39
N GLY A 122 -1.16 -6.03 16.13
CA GLY A 122 -1.80 -7.29 15.73
C GLY A 122 -3.32 -7.20 15.60
N ASP A 123 -3.90 -6.01 15.50
CA ASP A 123 -5.36 -5.82 15.39
C ASP A 123 -5.91 -5.96 13.96
N SER A 124 -5.03 -6.24 12.99
CA SER A 124 -5.32 -6.36 11.55
C SER A 124 -5.62 -5.04 10.83
N LYS A 125 -5.44 -3.89 11.49
CA LYS A 125 -5.37 -2.59 10.82
C LYS A 125 -3.92 -2.13 10.78
N LEU A 126 -3.60 -1.29 9.80
CA LEU A 126 -2.28 -0.69 9.77
C LEU A 126 -2.18 0.44 10.80
N ASP A 127 -1.10 0.42 11.57
CA ASP A 127 -0.61 1.56 12.34
C ASP A 127 0.53 2.26 11.59
N LEU A 128 1.01 3.35 12.18
CA LEU A 128 2.07 4.16 11.61
C LEU A 128 3.18 4.43 12.63
N PHE A 129 4.42 4.17 12.22
CA PHE A 129 5.60 4.75 12.87
C PHE A 129 6.00 6.02 12.12
N ILE A 130 6.01 7.16 12.80
CA ILE A 130 6.24 8.49 12.22
C ILE A 130 7.61 9.01 12.66
N LEU A 131 8.40 9.45 11.70
CA LEU A 131 9.68 10.12 11.91
C LEU A 131 9.49 11.64 11.81
N TYR A 132 9.83 12.38 12.87
CA TYR A 132 9.64 13.83 12.91
C TYR A 132 10.73 14.57 13.70
N LYS A 133 10.85 15.88 13.50
CA LYS A 133 11.72 16.76 14.30
C LYS A 133 10.90 17.79 15.06
N THR A 134 11.15 17.97 16.35
CA THR A 134 10.44 18.97 17.16
C THR A 134 10.97 20.37 16.85
N THR A 135 10.11 21.38 16.91
CA THR A 135 10.51 22.78 16.63
C THR A 135 11.60 23.29 17.57
N SER A 136 11.65 22.78 18.81
CA SER A 136 12.67 23.12 19.81
C SER A 136 14.02 22.43 19.60
N ASP A 137 14.05 21.27 18.91
CA ASP A 137 15.26 20.52 18.66
C ASP A 137 15.25 19.91 17.26
N GLN A 138 15.84 20.67 16.32
CA GLN A 138 15.97 20.29 14.91
C GLN A 138 17.20 19.42 14.63
N THR A 139 17.99 19.08 15.66
CA THR A 139 19.23 18.31 15.49
C THR A 139 18.97 16.81 15.39
N MET A 140 17.96 16.31 16.11
CA MET A 140 17.64 14.89 16.22
C MET A 140 16.28 14.55 15.60
N TYR A 141 16.18 13.36 15.01
CA TYR A 141 14.89 12.77 14.63
C TYR A 141 14.27 12.05 15.83
N ASN A 142 12.96 12.23 15.99
CA ASN A 142 12.12 11.56 16.96
C ASN A 142 11.22 10.55 16.24
N GLY A 143 10.82 9.50 16.96
CA GLY A 143 9.90 8.47 16.48
C GLY A 143 8.64 8.44 17.35
N GLY A 144 7.48 8.31 16.72
CA GLY A 144 6.20 8.16 17.43
C GLY A 144 5.30 7.14 16.73
N PHE A 145 4.54 6.37 17.51
CA PHE A 145 3.52 5.47 16.98
C PHE A 145 2.16 6.17 16.96
N LEU A 146 1.44 5.94 15.87
CA LEU A 146 0.04 6.27 15.73
C LEU A 146 -0.73 4.96 15.46
N TRP A 147 -1.39 4.47 16.49
CA TRP A 147 -2.18 3.24 16.46
C TRP A 147 -3.47 3.44 15.67
N GLY A 148 -3.74 2.58 14.69
CA GLY A 148 -4.91 2.65 13.81
C GLY A 148 -6.24 2.45 14.56
N ASP A 149 -6.20 1.76 15.69
CA ASP A 149 -7.34 1.46 16.55
C ASP A 149 -7.68 2.57 17.57
N ARG A 150 -6.66 3.32 18.03
CA ARG A 150 -6.78 4.44 18.99
C ARG A 150 -7.15 5.76 18.34
N ILE A 151 -7.40 5.74 17.04
CA ILE A 151 -7.94 6.88 16.30
C ILE A 151 -9.47 6.91 16.41
N LYS A 152 -9.95 6.66 17.63
CA LYS A 152 -11.34 6.85 18.02
C LYS A 152 -11.45 8.18 18.77
N LEU A 153 -12.33 9.01 18.23
CA LEU A 153 -12.91 10.21 18.83
C LEU A 153 -13.31 10.02 20.30
#